data_AF-A0A940QEM3-F1
#
_entry.id   AF-A0A940QEM3-F1
#
_cell.length_a   1.000
_cell.length_b   1.000
_cell.length_c   1.000
_cell.angle_alpha   90.00
_cell.angle_beta   90.00
_cell.angle_gamma   90.00
#
_symmetry.space_group_name_H-M   'P 1'
#
loop_
_entity.id
_entity.type
_entity.pdbx_description
1 polymer ?
#
loop_
_entity_poly.entity_id
_entity_poly.type
_entity_poly.pdbx_seq_one_letter_code
_entity_poly.pdbx_strand_id
1 'polypeptide(L)'
;KSVSHHDKTAQEGFASASHIRSLLLQGQLEEAKELVPESCHSLLDTSPVSVDDRIVLARLRTLSKEQLASLPDCSEGLENRLYQAIRDSISLEEIWDKTKSKRYSLARIRRLCMNAYLSVEGDLHQQLPPYLRVLGFNEKGREILAAMRKSAKLPVSSSLADLSSVSDLSQRFASLEAQSVDLYNLFEAEQKPCGQDYRFSPIRK
;
A
#
# COMPACT_ATOMS: atom_id res chain seq x y z
N LYS A 1 -22.03 15.18 -3.28
CA LYS A 1 -22.28 14.36 -4.48
C LYS A 1 -20.97 13.67 -4.84
N SER A 2 -20.99 12.39 -5.20
CA SER A 2 -19.78 11.59 -5.45
C SER A 2 -19.68 11.22 -6.93
N VAL A 3 -18.49 11.38 -7.50
CA VAL A 3 -18.12 10.80 -8.81
C VAL A 3 -17.75 9.33 -8.61
N SER A 4 -18.07 8.45 -9.56
CA SER A 4 -17.72 7.03 -9.46
C SER A 4 -16.20 6.86 -9.38
N HIS A 5 -15.71 5.88 -8.59
CA HIS A 5 -14.28 5.63 -8.39
C HIS A 5 -13.46 5.39 -9.68
N HIS A 6 -14.15 5.12 -10.80
CA HIS A 6 -13.57 4.84 -12.12
C HIS A 6 -13.94 5.85 -13.22
N ASP A 7 -14.70 6.90 -12.92
CA ASP A 7 -15.01 7.91 -13.93
C ASP A 7 -13.76 8.70 -14.29
N LYS A 8 -13.52 8.80 -15.60
CA LYS A 8 -12.40 9.50 -16.24
C LYS A 8 -12.68 10.99 -16.47
N THR A 9 -13.80 11.49 -15.99
CA THR A 9 -14.26 12.86 -16.23
C THR A 9 -14.54 13.56 -14.91
N ALA A 10 -14.10 14.80 -14.80
CA ALA A 10 -14.55 15.69 -13.75
C ALA A 10 -16.01 16.08 -14.01
N GLN A 11 -16.85 16.02 -12.97
CA GLN A 11 -18.21 16.57 -13.01
C GLN A 11 -18.35 17.59 -11.88
N GLU A 12 -18.77 18.81 -12.22
CA GLU A 12 -19.07 19.88 -11.25
C GLU A 12 -17.91 20.16 -10.24
N GLY A 13 -16.65 20.08 -10.66
CA GLY A 13 -15.48 20.32 -9.80
C GLY A 13 -15.09 19.13 -8.90
N PHE A 14 -15.74 17.98 -9.06
CA PHE A 14 -15.36 16.73 -8.40
C PHE A 14 -14.74 15.76 -9.40
N ALA A 15 -13.68 15.07 -8.98
CA ALA A 15 -13.01 14.04 -9.77
C ALA A 15 -12.72 12.80 -8.93
N SER A 16 -12.61 11.65 -9.60
CA SER A 16 -12.12 10.43 -8.96
C SER A 16 -10.63 10.56 -8.64
N ALA A 17 -10.18 9.95 -7.53
CA ALA A 17 -8.76 9.90 -7.20
C ALA A 17 -7.91 9.26 -8.32
N SER A 18 -8.51 8.34 -9.09
CA SER A 18 -7.87 7.72 -10.26
C SER A 18 -7.63 8.74 -11.38
N HIS A 19 -8.59 9.64 -11.63
CA HIS A 19 -8.44 10.71 -12.61
C HIS A 19 -7.37 11.72 -12.17
N ILE A 20 -7.39 12.17 -10.91
CA ILE A 20 -6.38 13.08 -10.36
C ILE A 20 -4.97 12.49 -10.49
N ARG A 21 -4.77 11.21 -10.14
CA ARG A 21 -3.47 10.53 -10.34
C ARG A 21 -3.05 10.48 -11.80
N SER A 22 -3.99 10.28 -12.73
CA SER A 22 -3.71 10.28 -14.17
C SER A 22 -3.21 11.64 -14.66
N LEU A 23 -3.82 12.74 -14.20
CA LEU A 23 -3.39 14.11 -14.52
C LEU A 23 -1.97 14.36 -13.99
N LEU A 24 -1.70 13.98 -12.73
CA LEU A 24 -0.37 14.11 -12.12
C LEU A 24 0.69 13.34 -12.90
N LEU A 25 0.41 12.10 -13.32
CA LEU A 25 1.33 11.29 -14.13
C LEU A 25 1.53 11.84 -15.55
N GLN A 26 0.58 12.62 -16.07
CA GLN A 26 0.68 13.31 -17.36
C GLN A 26 1.35 14.69 -17.25
N GLY A 27 1.77 15.11 -16.04
CA GLY A 27 2.37 16.42 -15.79
C GLY A 27 1.37 17.58 -15.72
N GLN A 28 0.06 17.29 -15.67
CA GLN A 28 -1.02 18.29 -15.61
C GLN A 28 -1.30 18.72 -14.16
N LEU A 29 -0.31 19.31 -13.49
CA LEU A 29 -0.39 19.67 -12.07
C LEU A 29 -1.47 20.72 -11.78
N GLU A 30 -1.61 21.74 -12.61
CA GLU A 30 -2.58 22.82 -12.39
C GLU A 30 -4.03 22.30 -12.49
N GLU A 31 -4.33 21.47 -13.49
CA GLU A 31 -5.62 20.79 -13.62
C GLU A 31 -5.92 19.88 -12.42
N ALA A 32 -4.90 19.22 -11.86
CA ALA A 32 -5.06 18.40 -10.66
C ALA A 32 -5.33 19.26 -9.40
N LYS A 33 -4.71 20.43 -9.27
CA LYS A 33 -4.90 21.37 -8.15
C LYS A 33 -6.34 21.90 -8.11
N GLU A 34 -6.94 22.22 -9.26
CA GLU A 34 -8.34 22.66 -9.35
C GLU A 34 -9.36 21.64 -8.83
N LEU A 35 -8.97 20.35 -8.76
CA LEU A 35 -9.83 19.24 -8.36
C LEU A 35 -9.64 18.82 -6.90
N VAL A 36 -8.77 19.49 -6.13
CA VAL A 36 -8.52 19.22 -4.72
C VAL A 36 -8.64 20.49 -3.86
N PRO A 37 -8.81 20.38 -2.53
CA PRO A 37 -8.74 21.55 -1.66
C PRO A 37 -7.39 22.24 -1.71
N GLU A 38 -7.36 23.56 -1.54
CA GLU A 38 -6.15 24.39 -1.52
C GLU A 38 -5.10 23.90 -0.51
N SER A 39 -5.56 23.37 0.63
CA SER A 39 -4.69 22.78 1.67
C SER A 39 -3.90 21.54 1.21
N CYS A 40 -4.24 20.97 0.06
CA CYS A 40 -3.54 19.86 -0.56
C CYS A 40 -2.57 20.30 -1.67
N HIS A 41 -2.58 21.56 -2.11
CA HIS A 41 -1.78 22.00 -3.27
C HIS A 41 -0.28 21.74 -3.06
N SER A 42 0.25 22.08 -1.89
CA SER A 42 1.66 21.83 -1.55
C SER A 42 2.02 20.34 -1.45
N LEU A 43 1.03 19.48 -1.21
CA LEU A 43 1.22 18.02 -1.20
C LEU A 43 1.27 17.44 -2.61
N LEU A 44 0.78 18.16 -3.63
CA LEU A 44 0.82 17.74 -5.03
C LEU A 44 2.10 18.18 -5.74
N ASP A 45 2.88 19.10 -5.16
CA ASP A 45 4.15 19.56 -5.74
C ASP A 45 5.25 18.46 -5.68
N THR A 46 5.03 17.38 -4.93
CA THR A 46 5.90 16.20 -4.95
C THR A 46 5.62 15.35 -6.21
N SER A 47 6.68 14.84 -6.85
CA SER A 47 6.54 13.96 -8.00
C SER A 47 5.68 12.73 -7.67
N PRO A 48 4.69 12.37 -8.51
CA PRO A 48 3.85 11.21 -8.24
C PRO A 48 4.70 9.93 -8.28
N VAL A 49 4.55 9.10 -7.26
CA VAL A 49 5.21 7.79 -7.21
C VAL A 49 4.48 6.83 -8.16
N SER A 50 5.19 6.34 -9.16
CA SER A 50 4.75 5.26 -10.05
C SER A 50 5.45 3.97 -9.66
N VAL A 51 4.71 2.86 -9.68
CA VAL A 51 5.32 1.53 -9.54
C VAL A 51 6.26 1.29 -10.73
N ASP A 52 7.50 0.92 -10.45
CA ASP A 52 8.42 0.38 -11.46
C ASP A 52 8.23 -1.14 -11.53
N ASP A 53 7.64 -1.59 -12.64
CA ASP A 53 7.39 -3.00 -12.93
C ASP A 53 8.65 -3.86 -12.74
N ARG A 54 9.85 -3.36 -13.06
CA ARG A 54 11.10 -4.14 -12.97
C ARG A 54 11.42 -4.54 -11.54
N ILE A 55 11.16 -3.64 -10.58
CA ILE A 55 11.42 -3.89 -9.15
C ILE A 55 10.46 -4.98 -8.65
N VAL A 56 9.19 -4.90 -9.02
CA VAL A 56 8.19 -5.91 -8.66
C VAL A 56 8.49 -7.25 -9.32
N LEU A 57 8.79 -7.24 -10.62
CA LEU A 57 9.14 -8.43 -11.40
C LEU A 57 10.38 -9.14 -10.86
N ALA A 58 11.40 -8.38 -10.43
CA ALA A 58 12.59 -8.95 -9.81
C ALA A 58 12.20 -9.81 -8.60
N ARG A 59 11.32 -9.31 -7.73
CA ARG A 59 10.82 -10.09 -6.59
C ARG A 59 10.01 -11.30 -7.04
N LEU A 60 9.03 -11.12 -7.94
CA LEU A 60 8.16 -12.21 -8.41
C LEU A 60 8.97 -13.38 -9.02
N ARG A 61 10.02 -13.08 -9.78
CA ARG A 61 10.88 -14.09 -10.43
C ARG A 61 11.71 -14.93 -9.47
N THR A 62 11.88 -14.49 -8.23
CA THR A 62 12.57 -15.28 -7.18
C THR A 62 11.66 -16.27 -6.46
N LEU A 63 10.35 -16.14 -6.59
CA LEU A 63 9.40 -16.91 -5.79
C LEU A 63 9.24 -18.33 -6.34
N SER A 64 9.30 -19.31 -5.44
CA SER A 64 8.90 -20.67 -5.73
C SER A 64 7.39 -20.76 -5.86
N LYS A 65 6.92 -21.85 -6.47
CA LYS A 65 5.49 -22.12 -6.61
C LYS A 65 4.81 -22.31 -5.24
N GLU A 66 5.51 -22.92 -4.30
CA GLU A 66 5.06 -23.15 -2.92
C GLU A 66 4.92 -21.82 -2.18
N GLN A 67 5.88 -20.90 -2.37
CA GLN A 67 5.78 -19.54 -1.83
C GLN A 67 4.57 -18.80 -2.40
N LEU A 68 4.33 -18.89 -3.72
CA LEU A 68 3.13 -18.30 -4.34
C LEU A 68 1.83 -18.93 -3.79
N ALA A 69 1.81 -20.24 -3.55
CA ALA A 69 0.66 -20.94 -2.99
C ALA A 69 0.32 -20.49 -1.56
N SER A 70 1.33 -20.07 -0.79
CA SER A 70 1.18 -19.61 0.60
C SER A 70 0.66 -18.18 0.73
N LEU A 71 0.56 -17.44 -0.37
CA LEU A 71 0.13 -16.05 -0.36
C LEU A 71 -1.35 -15.89 -0.01
N PRO A 72 -1.73 -14.78 0.64
CA PRO A 72 -3.13 -14.44 0.84
C PRO A 72 -3.88 -14.36 -0.49
N ASP A 73 -5.16 -14.71 -0.48
CA ASP A 73 -6.03 -14.78 -1.65
C ASP A 73 -5.58 -15.78 -2.75
N CYS A 74 -4.56 -16.63 -2.51
CA CYS A 74 -4.19 -17.68 -3.45
C CYS A 74 -4.96 -18.97 -3.17
N SER A 75 -5.71 -19.47 -4.15
CA SER A 75 -6.47 -20.71 -4.02
C SER A 75 -6.75 -21.35 -5.38
N GLU A 76 -7.24 -22.59 -5.38
CA GLU A 76 -7.78 -23.26 -6.58
C GLU A 76 -6.80 -23.37 -7.76
N GLY A 77 -5.51 -23.50 -7.47
CA GLY A 77 -4.49 -23.63 -8.48
C GLY A 77 -4.06 -22.32 -9.14
N LEU A 78 -4.50 -21.16 -8.63
CA LEU A 78 -4.10 -19.83 -9.11
C LEU A 78 -2.57 -19.66 -9.13
N GLU A 79 -1.85 -20.24 -8.17
CA GLU A 79 -0.39 -20.24 -8.13
C GLU A 79 0.24 -20.85 -9.38
N ASN A 80 -0.37 -21.88 -9.97
CA ASN A 80 0.13 -22.52 -11.20
C ASN A 80 0.10 -21.54 -12.37
N ARG A 81 -1.04 -20.86 -12.51
CA ARG A 81 -1.26 -19.92 -13.62
C ARG A 81 -0.38 -18.68 -13.46
N LEU A 82 -0.30 -18.14 -12.24
CA LEU A 82 0.56 -17.00 -11.93
C LEU A 82 2.04 -17.35 -12.14
N TYR A 83 2.50 -18.51 -11.68
CA TYR A 83 3.88 -18.96 -11.84
C TYR A 83 4.30 -19.05 -13.31
N GLN A 84 3.46 -19.63 -14.17
CA GLN A 84 3.73 -19.67 -15.62
C GLN A 84 3.73 -18.27 -16.23
N ALA A 85 2.74 -17.43 -15.88
CA ALA A 85 2.66 -16.07 -16.36
C ALA A 85 3.92 -15.25 -16.01
N ILE A 86 4.46 -15.38 -14.80
CA ILE A 86 5.70 -14.70 -14.36
C ILE A 86 6.90 -15.10 -15.23
N ARG A 87 6.99 -16.37 -15.65
CA ARG A 87 8.10 -16.88 -16.46
C ARG A 87 8.04 -16.45 -17.92
N ASP A 88 6.83 -16.30 -18.45
CA ASP A 88 6.61 -16.03 -19.86
C ASP A 88 6.44 -14.54 -20.19
N SER A 89 6.52 -13.65 -19.20
CA SER A 89 6.20 -12.23 -19.36
C SER A 89 7.31 -11.27 -18.94
N ILE A 90 7.25 -10.08 -19.54
CA ILE A 90 8.23 -9.00 -19.35
C ILE A 90 7.65 -7.76 -18.66
N SER A 91 6.34 -7.73 -18.38
CA SER A 91 5.64 -6.64 -17.67
C SER A 91 4.60 -7.19 -16.68
N LEU A 92 4.17 -6.37 -15.71
CA LEU A 92 3.09 -6.74 -14.81
C LEU A 92 1.75 -6.85 -15.53
N GLU A 93 1.51 -5.98 -16.52
CA GLU A 93 0.28 -6.01 -17.33
C GLU A 93 0.10 -7.35 -18.05
N GLU A 94 1.16 -7.85 -18.70
CA GLU A 94 1.11 -9.16 -19.35
C GLU A 94 0.88 -10.30 -18.34
N ILE A 95 1.51 -10.25 -17.16
CA ILE A 95 1.29 -11.24 -16.10
C ILE A 95 -0.19 -11.24 -15.70
N TRP A 96 -0.77 -10.04 -15.52
CA TRP A 96 -2.17 -9.90 -15.13
C TRP A 96 -3.10 -10.44 -16.20
N ASP A 97 -2.87 -10.13 -17.47
CA ASP A 97 -3.71 -10.57 -18.57
C ASP A 97 -3.62 -12.09 -18.77
N LYS A 98 -2.42 -12.67 -18.70
CA LYS A 98 -2.22 -14.12 -18.77
C LYS A 98 -2.80 -14.84 -17.55
N THR A 99 -2.89 -14.18 -16.38
CA THR A 99 -3.42 -14.79 -15.16
C THR A 99 -4.94 -14.62 -15.03
N LYS A 100 -5.51 -13.55 -15.59
CA LYS A 100 -6.94 -13.27 -15.57
C LYS A 100 -7.75 -14.40 -16.16
N SER A 101 -8.90 -14.65 -15.56
CA SER A 101 -9.89 -15.63 -16.04
C SER A 101 -11.29 -15.21 -15.58
N LYS A 102 -12.34 -15.93 -16.01
CA LYS A 102 -13.70 -15.73 -15.47
C LYS A 102 -13.77 -15.98 -13.95
N ARG A 103 -12.90 -16.87 -13.42
CA ARG A 103 -12.82 -17.24 -12.01
C ARG A 103 -11.99 -16.24 -11.20
N TYR A 104 -10.96 -15.64 -11.80
CA TYR A 104 -10.00 -14.77 -11.12
C TYR A 104 -10.10 -13.34 -11.64
N SER A 105 -10.64 -12.44 -10.81
CA SER A 105 -10.75 -11.03 -11.14
C SER A 105 -9.37 -10.35 -11.20
N LEU A 106 -9.26 -9.30 -12.01
CA LEU A 106 -8.03 -8.52 -12.14
C LEU A 106 -7.60 -7.89 -10.80
N ALA A 107 -8.56 -7.45 -9.98
CA ALA A 107 -8.28 -6.89 -8.66
C ALA A 107 -7.65 -7.92 -7.71
N ARG A 108 -8.13 -9.18 -7.75
CA ARG A 108 -7.54 -10.29 -6.97
C ARG A 108 -6.10 -10.58 -7.39
N ILE A 109 -5.86 -10.61 -8.70
CA ILE A 109 -4.51 -10.88 -9.25
C ILE A 109 -3.54 -9.75 -8.90
N ARG A 110 -3.97 -8.49 -9.00
CA ARG A 110 -3.15 -7.33 -8.59
C ARG A 110 -2.79 -7.39 -7.11
N ARG A 111 -3.76 -7.69 -6.24
CA ARG A 111 -3.50 -7.88 -4.80
C ARG A 111 -2.53 -9.03 -4.55
N LEU A 112 -2.70 -10.16 -5.24
CA LEU A 112 -1.80 -11.31 -5.09
C LEU A 112 -0.36 -10.96 -5.50
N CYS A 113 -0.16 -10.25 -6.61
CA CYS A 113 1.16 -9.78 -7.03
C CYS A 113 1.78 -8.80 -6.02
N MET A 114 0.98 -7.91 -5.42
CA MET A 114 1.47 -6.99 -4.39
C MET A 114 1.76 -7.69 -3.06
N ASN A 115 0.94 -8.66 -2.65
CA ASN A 115 1.24 -9.50 -1.48
C ASN A 115 2.56 -10.25 -1.66
N ALA A 116 2.79 -10.77 -2.87
CA ALA A 116 4.05 -11.42 -3.23
C ALA A 116 5.26 -10.46 -3.16
N TYR A 117 5.09 -9.23 -3.68
CA TYR A 117 6.11 -8.20 -3.64
C TYR A 117 6.45 -7.77 -2.20
N LEU A 118 5.42 -7.49 -1.41
CA LEU A 118 5.52 -7.05 -0.01
C LEU A 118 5.81 -8.20 0.96
N SER A 119 5.92 -9.43 0.48
CA SER A 119 6.16 -10.63 1.30
C SER A 119 5.11 -10.83 2.41
N VAL A 120 3.85 -10.54 2.10
CA VAL A 120 2.74 -10.74 3.05
C VAL A 120 2.52 -12.22 3.26
N GLU A 121 2.67 -12.67 4.50
CA GLU A 121 2.47 -14.07 4.90
C GLU A 121 0.97 -14.38 5.07
N GLY A 122 0.54 -15.55 4.58
CA GLY A 122 -0.87 -15.95 4.60
C GLY A 122 -1.47 -16.08 6.00
N ASP A 123 -0.68 -16.53 6.97
CA ASP A 123 -1.14 -16.66 8.37
C ASP A 123 -1.29 -15.29 9.04
N LEU A 124 -0.37 -14.35 8.78
CA LEU A 124 -0.43 -12.99 9.31
C LEU A 124 -1.63 -12.23 8.76
N HIS A 125 -1.99 -12.43 7.49
CA HIS A 125 -3.18 -11.84 6.87
C HIS A 125 -4.50 -12.26 7.55
N GLN A 126 -4.54 -13.43 8.18
CA GLN A 126 -5.71 -13.91 8.91
C GLN A 126 -5.82 -13.34 10.32
N GLN A 127 -4.77 -12.69 10.84
CA GLN A 127 -4.75 -12.12 12.17
C GLN A 127 -5.37 -10.72 12.19
N LEU A 128 -6.01 -10.37 13.31
CA LEU A 128 -6.42 -8.99 13.56
C LEU A 128 -5.20 -8.13 13.90
N PRO A 129 -5.17 -6.84 13.48
CA PRO A 129 -4.09 -5.92 13.86
C PRO A 129 -3.92 -5.84 15.39
N PRO A 130 -2.70 -6.03 15.92
CA PRO A 130 -2.48 -6.13 17.36
C PRO A 130 -2.30 -4.77 18.06
N TYR A 131 -2.29 -3.67 17.30
CA TYR A 131 -2.08 -2.32 17.83
C TYR A 131 -2.77 -1.24 17.00
N LEU A 132 -2.84 -0.03 17.55
CA LEU A 132 -3.25 1.20 16.86
C LEU A 132 -2.03 2.13 16.70
N ARG A 133 -1.50 2.24 15.48
CA ARG A 133 -0.39 3.14 15.16
C ARG A 133 -0.88 4.55 14.85
N VAL A 134 -0.38 5.53 15.59
CA VAL A 134 -0.73 6.95 15.40
C VAL A 134 0.18 7.57 14.35
N LEU A 135 -0.37 7.88 13.16
CA LEU A 135 0.38 8.53 12.07
C LEU A 135 0.34 10.07 12.12
N GLY A 136 -0.69 10.63 12.75
CA GLY A 136 -0.82 12.07 12.94
C GLY A 136 -2.04 12.46 13.76
N PHE A 137 -2.03 13.67 14.31
CA PHE A 137 -3.12 14.22 15.12
C PHE A 137 -3.06 15.76 15.14
N ASN A 138 -4.21 16.38 15.38
CA ASN A 138 -4.31 17.79 15.73
C ASN A 138 -4.53 17.97 17.24
N GLU A 139 -4.78 19.19 17.71
CA GLU A 139 -4.99 19.48 19.13
C GLU A 139 -6.14 18.66 19.74
N LYS A 140 -7.31 18.62 19.08
CA LYS A 140 -8.43 17.76 19.50
C LYS A 140 -8.07 16.26 19.45
N GLY A 141 -7.32 15.84 18.43
CA GLY A 141 -6.81 14.48 18.32
C GLY A 141 -5.90 14.11 19.49
N ARG A 142 -5.10 15.06 20.00
CA ARG A 142 -4.26 14.86 21.19
C ARG A 142 -5.10 14.55 22.43
N GLU A 143 -6.20 15.28 22.64
CA GLU A 143 -7.13 15.03 23.76
C GLU A 143 -7.74 13.63 23.66
N ILE A 144 -8.19 13.24 22.47
CA ILE A 144 -8.75 11.90 22.21
C ILE A 144 -7.69 10.82 22.47
N LEU A 145 -6.46 11.00 21.98
CA LEU A 145 -5.36 10.06 22.21
C LEU A 145 -5.01 9.94 23.70
N ALA A 146 -5.07 11.03 24.46
CA ALA A 146 -4.86 11.01 25.90
C ALA A 146 -5.94 10.18 26.64
N ALA A 147 -7.20 10.26 26.19
CA ALA A 147 -8.27 9.41 26.70
C ALA A 147 -8.09 7.94 26.26
N MET A 148 -7.74 7.69 25.00
CA MET A 148 -7.52 6.35 24.45
C MET A 148 -6.40 5.60 25.18
N ARG A 149 -5.35 6.27 25.64
CA ARG A 149 -4.29 5.64 26.47
C ARG A 149 -4.83 4.97 27.74
N LYS A 150 -6.01 5.37 28.23
CA LYS A 150 -6.65 4.79 29.42
C LYS A 150 -7.76 3.79 29.09
N SER A 151 -8.37 3.88 27.90
CA SER A 151 -9.61 3.16 27.57
C SER A 151 -9.51 2.21 26.38
N ALA A 152 -8.47 2.34 25.54
CA ALA A 152 -8.30 1.49 24.37
C ALA A 152 -8.00 0.05 24.78
N LYS A 153 -8.58 -0.90 24.04
CA LYS A 153 -8.35 -2.34 24.23
C LYS A 153 -7.08 -2.84 23.56
N LEU A 154 -6.49 -2.04 22.68
CA LEU A 154 -5.25 -2.32 21.98
C LEU A 154 -4.19 -1.28 22.38
N PRO A 155 -2.89 -1.65 22.35
CA PRO A 155 -1.79 -0.70 22.49
C PRO A 155 -1.91 0.45 21.48
N VAL A 156 -1.69 1.67 21.94
CA VAL A 156 -1.74 2.88 21.11
C VAL A 156 -0.44 3.64 21.26
N SER A 157 0.31 3.77 20.17
CA SER A 157 1.54 4.59 20.15
C SER A 157 1.80 5.12 18.74
N SER A 158 2.56 6.20 18.66
CA SER A 158 3.17 6.64 17.40
C SER A 158 4.50 5.96 17.11
N SER A 159 5.16 5.41 18.14
CA SER A 159 6.43 4.70 18.04
C SER A 159 6.18 3.27 17.58
N LEU A 160 6.61 2.94 16.36
CA LEU A 160 6.55 1.57 15.87
C LEU A 160 7.44 0.63 16.71
N ALA A 161 8.54 1.15 17.26
CA ALA A 161 9.40 0.39 18.16
C ALA A 161 8.65 -0.03 19.44
N ASP A 162 7.93 0.89 20.08
CA ASP A 162 7.14 0.59 21.27
C ASP A 162 6.08 -0.46 20.96
N LEU A 163 5.38 -0.31 19.84
CA LEU A 163 4.34 -1.25 19.40
C LEU A 163 4.93 -2.64 19.11
N SER A 164 6.06 -2.70 18.43
CA SER A 164 6.74 -3.96 18.10
C SER A 164 7.14 -4.77 19.34
N SER A 165 7.39 -4.09 20.47
CA SER A 165 7.82 -4.72 21.72
C SER A 165 6.70 -5.35 22.55
N VAL A 166 5.44 -5.16 22.16
CA VAL A 166 4.28 -5.61 22.96
C VAL A 166 4.09 -7.12 22.94
N SER A 167 4.28 -7.76 21.78
CA SER A 167 4.09 -9.21 21.59
C SER A 167 4.74 -9.69 20.29
N ASP A 168 4.96 -11.00 20.17
CA ASP A 168 5.48 -11.62 18.94
C ASP A 168 4.63 -11.28 17.72
N LEU A 169 3.31 -11.27 17.87
CA LEU A 169 2.40 -10.87 16.80
C LEU A 169 2.60 -9.39 16.42
N SER A 170 2.76 -8.50 17.40
CA SER A 170 3.03 -7.08 17.15
C SER A 170 4.36 -6.87 16.45
N GLN A 171 5.39 -7.64 16.83
CA GLN A 171 6.69 -7.62 16.16
C GLN A 171 6.58 -8.03 14.69
N ARG A 172 5.82 -9.10 14.38
CA ARG A 172 5.59 -9.55 12.99
C ARG A 172 4.86 -8.50 12.17
N PHE A 173 3.79 -7.89 12.70
CA PHE A 173 3.08 -6.79 12.03
C PHE A 173 3.99 -5.57 11.80
N ALA A 174 4.73 -5.14 12.82
CA ALA A 174 5.64 -4.00 12.71
C ALA A 174 6.78 -4.25 11.71
N SER A 175 7.28 -5.49 11.65
CA SER A 175 8.31 -5.88 10.68
C SER A 175 7.78 -5.82 9.24
N LEU A 176 6.57 -6.33 8.99
CA LEU A 176 5.93 -6.25 7.68
C LEU A 176 5.64 -4.80 7.28
N GLU A 177 5.15 -3.98 8.22
CA GLU A 177 4.88 -2.56 8.00
C GLU A 177 6.16 -1.80 7.61
N ALA A 178 7.22 -1.95 8.41
CA ALA A 178 8.51 -1.31 8.14
C ALA A 178 9.14 -1.79 6.82
N GLN A 179 9.09 -3.09 6.54
CA GLN A 179 9.57 -3.64 5.26
C GLN A 179 8.76 -3.10 4.08
N SER A 180 7.44 -2.95 4.23
CA SER A 180 6.58 -2.41 3.18
C SER A 180 6.93 -0.96 2.86
N VAL A 181 7.24 -0.14 3.88
CA VAL A 181 7.73 1.23 3.71
C VAL A 181 9.09 1.25 3.02
N ASP A 182 10.01 0.37 3.40
CA ASP A 182 11.33 0.27 2.78
C ASP A 182 11.23 -0.11 1.29
N LEU A 183 10.34 -1.04 0.94
CA LEU A 183 10.05 -1.42 -0.45
C LEU A 183 9.38 -0.28 -1.22
N TYR A 184 8.41 0.40 -0.61
CA TYR A 184 7.75 1.56 -1.22
C TYR A 184 8.74 2.68 -1.57
N ASN A 185 9.71 2.95 -0.68
CA ASN A 185 10.74 3.97 -0.90
C ASN A 185 11.64 3.69 -2.12
N LEU A 186 11.63 2.48 -2.69
CA LEU A 186 12.35 2.19 -3.94
C LEU A 186 11.71 2.85 -5.16
N PHE A 187 10.43 3.24 -5.07
CA PHE A 187 9.70 3.92 -6.14
C PHE A 187 9.77 5.45 -6.02
N GLU A 188 10.27 5.96 -4.90
CA GLU A 188 10.48 7.40 -4.68
C GLU A 188 11.64 7.91 -5.54
N ALA A 189 11.58 9.19 -5.92
CA ALA A 189 12.65 9.83 -6.69
C ALA A 189 13.98 9.85 -5.91
N GLU A 190 13.92 9.99 -4.59
CA GLU A 190 15.06 9.92 -3.69
C GLU A 190 14.97 8.67 -2.81
N GLN A 191 15.93 7.76 -3.00
CA GLN A 191 15.99 6.52 -2.24
C GLN A 191 16.42 6.78 -0.80
N LYS A 192 15.74 6.10 0.14
CA LYS A 192 16.01 6.21 1.58
C LYS A 192 16.61 4.91 2.12
N PRO A 193 17.51 4.97 3.12
CA PRO A 193 17.96 3.77 3.82
C PRO A 193 16.80 3.04 4.51
N CYS A 194 16.91 1.72 4.66
CA CYS A 194 15.91 0.93 5.39
C CYS A 194 15.68 1.40 6.84
N GLY A 195 14.50 1.07 7.38
CA GLY A 195 14.15 1.31 8.78
C GLY A 195 13.73 2.74 9.11
N GLN A 196 13.41 3.56 8.11
CA GLN A 196 12.88 4.92 8.35
C GLN A 196 11.58 4.89 9.15
N ASP A 197 10.80 3.83 8.99
CA ASP A 197 9.48 3.73 9.59
C ASP A 197 9.53 3.70 11.13
N TYR A 198 10.61 3.13 11.70
CA TYR A 198 10.88 3.17 13.14
C TYR A 198 11.31 4.55 13.67
N ARG A 199 11.74 5.45 12.77
CA ARG A 199 12.18 6.82 13.10
C ARG A 199 11.08 7.85 12.82
N PHE A 200 9.94 7.40 12.29
CA PHE A 200 8.83 8.27 11.95
C PHE A 200 8.28 8.98 13.20
N SER A 201 8.12 10.30 13.08
CA SER A 201 7.41 11.12 14.06
C SER A 201 6.01 11.44 13.53
N PRO A 202 4.96 11.33 14.36
CA PRO A 202 3.60 11.58 13.91
C PRO A 202 3.43 13.03 13.45
N ILE A 203 2.69 13.22 12.37
CA ILE A 203 2.38 14.55 11.85
C ILE A 203 1.50 15.29 12.87
N ARG A 204 1.92 16.49 13.26
CA ARG A 204 1.18 17.36 14.18
C ARG A 204 0.62 18.53 13.38
N LYS A 205 -0.70 18.65 13.34
CA LYS A 205 -1.41 19.76 12.68
C LYS A 205 -2.04 20.70 13.70
#